data_AF-A0A1H1AV98-F1
#
_entry.id   AF-A0A1H1AV98-F1
#
_cell.length_a   1.000
_cell.length_b   1.000
_cell.length_c   1.000
_cell.angle_alpha   90.00
_cell.angle_beta   90.00
_cell.angle_gamma   90.00
#
_symmetry.space_group_name_H-M   'P 1'
#
loop_
_entity.id
_entity.type
_entity.pdbx_description
1 polymer ?
#
loop_
_entity_poly.entity_id
_entity_poly.type
_entity_poly.pdbx_seq_one_letter_code
_entity_poly.pdbx_strand_id
1 'polypeptide(L)'
;MTSTTTRTRFTSLLIATTIATYVLIVLGTAVSTTGSADTCATWPSCSTEWAIGPITSDGLLFWGHRAVALVTGLLLAGAAYTASKIDLDRATRAGLAFACVLFPVQVGVGAALVVRESALVGAAHLLLAMVIFGGLLVALVRTLEIHSESTAGTPASTVDARSIEPAPDDSSDPDPVAATDGGGENASSSGRLAELRKTVGAYVTLTKPKLMWLLCLVALAGMGLATLTGATLEPAVVAATLLGGVLAIGASGTFNHVHERDRDRKMQRTSDRPLVHDRVPVANAICFGVVLTVTSALVMLVWVNLLATLLTLAAIGYYVVLYTVLLKPNTAWNTVLGGGAGALPALIGWVAVTGSVDLPALVLAAVIFLWTPAHFYSLAIAYREDYAKGGFPMFPVVAGDLVARRHIMLYLGATLLAVSLLGWIAGLGWLYALTSIALGTVFLRSVVRQYHDPTKEVALRSFYVSNYYLGAILIAIIVETLLLA
;
A
#
# COMPACT_ATOMS: atom_id res chain seq x y z
N MET A 1 7.82 -36.29 -16.66
CA MET A 1 7.44 -35.99 -15.26
C MET A 1 8.52 -35.22 -14.46
N THR A 2 9.82 -35.43 -14.70
CA THR A 2 10.92 -34.78 -13.95
C THR A 2 11.06 -33.25 -14.15
N SER A 3 10.71 -32.72 -15.32
CA SER A 3 10.84 -31.29 -15.64
C SER A 3 9.84 -30.39 -14.88
N THR A 4 8.57 -30.78 -14.80
CA THR A 4 7.51 -30.00 -14.12
C THR A 4 7.78 -29.86 -12.63
N THR A 5 8.12 -30.95 -11.94
CA THR A 5 8.46 -30.92 -10.51
C THR A 5 9.69 -30.05 -10.25
N THR A 6 10.68 -30.07 -11.15
CA THR A 6 11.89 -29.24 -11.01
C THR A 6 11.55 -27.76 -11.19
N ARG A 7 10.68 -27.40 -12.14
CA ARG A 7 10.21 -26.02 -12.34
C ARG A 7 9.41 -25.50 -11.13
N THR A 8 8.50 -26.30 -10.57
CA THR A 8 7.78 -25.93 -9.34
C THR A 8 8.72 -25.71 -8.17
N ARG A 9 9.72 -26.59 -7.99
CA ARG A 9 10.76 -26.42 -6.95
C ARG A 9 11.57 -25.14 -7.15
N PHE A 10 11.98 -24.84 -8.38
CA PHE A 10 12.67 -23.59 -8.71
C PHE A 10 11.83 -22.37 -8.35
N THR A 11 10.55 -22.33 -8.74
CA THR A 11 9.65 -21.22 -8.39
C THR A 11 9.52 -21.04 -6.87
N SER A 12 9.32 -22.13 -6.12
CA SER A 12 9.24 -22.07 -4.65
C SER A 12 10.54 -21.56 -4.02
N LEU A 13 11.71 -22.00 -4.50
CA LEU A 13 13.00 -21.52 -4.04
C LEU A 13 13.21 -20.04 -4.36
N LEU A 14 12.79 -19.58 -5.54
CA LEU A 14 12.91 -18.18 -5.93
C LEU A 14 11.99 -17.27 -5.09
N ILE A 15 10.77 -17.71 -4.80
CA ILE A 15 9.86 -17.03 -3.86
C ILE A 15 10.51 -16.93 -2.48
N ALA A 16 11.01 -18.06 -1.95
CA ALA A 16 11.66 -18.10 -0.64
C ALA A 16 12.91 -17.20 -0.58
N THR A 17 13.74 -17.22 -1.63
CA THR A 17 14.94 -16.38 -1.75
C THR A 17 14.57 -14.90 -1.78
N THR A 18 13.54 -14.51 -2.53
CA THR A 18 13.07 -13.12 -2.63
C THR A 18 12.56 -12.62 -1.28
N ILE A 19 11.75 -13.44 -0.58
CA ILE A 19 11.27 -13.12 0.77
C ILE A 19 12.44 -13.02 1.75
N ALA A 20 13.35 -14.00 1.77
CA ALA A 20 14.50 -14.02 2.67
C ALA A 20 15.41 -12.81 2.45
N THR A 21 15.60 -12.38 1.20
CA THR A 21 16.36 -11.17 0.85
C THR A 21 15.69 -9.91 1.39
N TYR A 22 14.36 -9.79 1.29
CA TYR A 22 13.64 -8.66 1.91
C TYR A 22 13.78 -8.66 3.43
N VAL A 23 13.61 -9.82 4.07
CA VAL A 23 13.83 -9.97 5.52
C VAL A 23 15.25 -9.54 5.90
N LEU A 24 16.24 -9.96 5.12
CA LEU A 24 17.64 -9.61 5.32
C LEU A 24 17.87 -8.09 5.23
N ILE A 25 17.25 -7.42 4.25
CA ILE A 25 17.34 -5.95 4.13
C ILE A 25 16.77 -5.27 5.38
N VAL A 26 15.57 -5.65 5.83
CA VAL A 26 14.93 -5.02 7.00
C VAL A 26 15.69 -5.30 8.30
N LEU A 27 16.23 -6.52 8.47
CA LEU A 27 17.11 -6.83 9.61
C LEU A 27 18.42 -6.03 9.53
N GLY A 28 18.97 -5.83 8.33
CA GLY A 28 20.14 -4.99 8.11
C GLY A 28 19.91 -3.54 8.51
N THR A 29 18.75 -2.97 8.15
CA THR A 29 18.39 -1.62 8.58
C THR A 29 18.25 -1.54 10.09
N ALA A 30 17.61 -2.52 10.73
CA ALA A 30 17.50 -2.57 12.19
C ALA A 30 18.88 -2.66 12.87
N VAL A 31 19.78 -3.55 12.40
CA VAL A 31 21.16 -3.66 12.93
C VAL A 31 21.88 -2.32 12.91
N SER A 32 21.72 -1.55 11.83
CA SER A 32 22.39 -0.26 11.68
C SER A 32 21.79 0.86 12.53
N THR A 33 20.50 0.79 12.87
CA THR A 33 19.81 1.86 13.62
C THR A 33 19.86 1.63 15.13
N THR A 34 19.99 0.38 15.59
CA THR A 34 20.04 0.03 17.02
C THR A 34 21.47 -0.01 17.59
N GLY A 35 22.51 0.27 16.79
CA GLY A 35 23.91 0.13 17.21
C GLY A 35 24.34 -1.31 17.47
N SER A 36 23.55 -2.31 17.05
CA SER A 36 23.82 -3.72 17.34
C SER A 36 25.10 -4.24 16.69
N ALA A 37 25.62 -3.54 15.67
CA ALA A 37 26.91 -3.85 15.08
C ALA A 37 28.08 -3.76 16.08
N ASP A 38 28.00 -2.88 17.08
CA ASP A 38 29.06 -2.66 18.08
C ASP A 38 29.26 -3.87 19.01
N THR A 39 28.28 -4.76 19.07
CA THR A 39 28.37 -6.00 19.85
C THR A 39 29.31 -7.03 19.24
N CYS A 40 29.82 -6.79 18.03
CA CYS A 40 30.63 -7.75 17.27
C CYS A 40 31.87 -7.09 16.66
N ALA A 41 33.04 -7.31 17.25
CA ALA A 41 34.28 -6.64 16.84
C ALA A 41 35.06 -7.33 15.71
N THR A 42 34.62 -8.50 15.22
CA THR A 42 35.35 -9.29 14.22
C THR A 42 34.43 -9.88 13.15
N TRP A 43 35.03 -10.43 12.09
CA TRP A 43 34.36 -11.19 11.05
C TRP A 43 35.24 -12.41 10.69
N PRO A 44 34.68 -13.63 10.52
CA PRO A 44 33.26 -13.99 10.58
C PRO A 44 32.74 -14.34 11.99
N SER A 45 33.60 -14.40 13.01
CA SER A 45 33.19 -14.56 14.42
C SER A 45 32.78 -13.21 15.04
N CYS A 46 32.33 -13.17 16.30
CA CYS A 46 32.12 -11.91 17.04
C CYS A 46 33.11 -11.70 18.18
N SER A 47 34.03 -12.65 18.35
CA SER A 47 35.17 -12.56 19.25
C SER A 47 36.39 -13.22 18.60
N THR A 48 37.56 -12.86 19.11
CA THR A 48 38.83 -13.50 18.76
C THR A 48 38.92 -14.95 19.21
N GLU A 49 38.12 -15.34 20.22
CA GLU A 49 38.09 -16.68 20.80
C GLU A 49 37.08 -17.63 20.13
N TRP A 50 36.47 -17.25 19.00
CA TRP A 50 35.43 -18.05 18.33
C TRP A 50 34.23 -18.38 19.25
N ALA A 51 33.95 -17.51 20.22
CA ALA A 51 32.78 -17.62 21.08
C ALA A 51 31.58 -16.92 20.45
N ILE A 52 30.39 -17.51 20.63
CA ILE A 52 29.12 -16.80 20.44
C ILE A 52 29.10 -15.77 21.57
N GLY A 53 29.23 -14.48 21.24
CA GLY A 53 29.30 -13.40 22.22
C GLY A 53 28.07 -13.34 23.17
N PRO A 54 27.96 -12.29 23.99
CA PRO A 54 26.87 -12.17 24.97
C PRO A 54 25.48 -12.33 24.32
N ILE A 55 24.59 -13.11 24.94
CA ILE A 55 23.20 -13.26 24.51
C ILE A 55 22.40 -12.05 25.00
N THR A 56 22.59 -10.92 24.34
CA THR A 56 21.81 -9.68 24.51
C THR A 56 20.82 -9.53 23.35
N SER A 57 19.80 -8.67 23.49
CA SER A 57 18.87 -8.36 22.39
C SER A 57 19.61 -7.89 21.13
N ASP A 58 20.65 -7.09 21.32
CA ASP A 58 21.44 -6.51 20.23
C ASP A 58 22.37 -7.53 19.60
N GLY A 59 23.01 -8.39 20.42
CA GLY A 59 23.78 -9.53 19.92
C GLY A 59 22.91 -10.52 19.12
N LEU A 60 21.68 -10.78 19.58
CA LEU A 60 20.71 -11.64 18.89
C LEU A 60 20.26 -11.05 17.55
N LEU A 61 20.08 -9.73 17.45
CA LEU A 61 19.79 -9.06 16.17
C LEU A 61 20.90 -9.29 15.16
N PHE A 62 22.13 -9.05 15.61
CA PHE A 62 23.29 -9.13 14.74
C PHE A 62 23.57 -10.56 14.27
N TRP A 63 23.50 -11.54 15.18
CA TRP A 63 23.56 -12.96 14.81
C TRP A 63 22.37 -13.40 13.95
N GLY A 64 21.17 -12.89 14.25
CA GLY A 64 19.96 -13.13 13.46
C GLY A 64 20.13 -12.66 12.02
N HIS A 65 20.67 -11.46 11.79
CA HIS A 65 21.04 -10.98 10.47
C HIS A 65 22.00 -11.96 9.79
N ARG A 66 23.13 -12.32 10.42
CA ARG A 66 24.12 -13.25 9.83
C ARG A 66 23.51 -14.61 9.50
N ALA A 67 22.65 -15.15 10.36
CA ALA A 67 21.95 -16.41 10.13
C ALA A 67 21.00 -16.31 8.92
N VAL A 68 20.22 -15.23 8.82
CA VAL A 68 19.33 -14.98 7.68
C VAL A 68 20.15 -14.76 6.39
N ALA A 69 21.32 -14.12 6.46
CA ALA A 69 22.23 -13.98 5.32
C ALA A 69 22.70 -15.37 4.83
N LEU A 70 23.11 -16.26 5.74
CA LEU A 70 23.50 -17.62 5.39
C LEU A 70 22.33 -18.39 4.74
N VAL A 71 21.15 -18.34 5.35
CA VAL A 71 19.93 -18.98 4.80
C VAL A 71 19.60 -18.42 3.41
N THR A 72 19.69 -17.11 3.21
CA THR A 72 19.45 -16.46 1.92
C THR A 72 20.44 -16.93 0.86
N GLY A 73 21.73 -17.03 1.21
CA GLY A 73 22.77 -17.56 0.32
C GLY A 73 22.52 -19.02 -0.07
N LEU A 74 22.11 -19.86 0.88
CA LEU A 74 21.76 -21.27 0.62
C LEU A 74 20.52 -21.41 -0.28
N LEU A 75 19.49 -20.59 -0.05
CA LEU A 75 18.29 -20.54 -0.90
C LEU A 75 18.64 -20.10 -2.32
N LEU A 76 19.46 -19.06 -2.46
CA LEU A 76 19.95 -18.57 -3.75
C LEU A 76 20.77 -19.64 -4.49
N ALA A 77 21.68 -20.33 -3.79
CA ALA A 77 22.45 -21.44 -4.35
C ALA A 77 21.54 -22.60 -4.78
N GLY A 78 20.52 -22.94 -3.99
CA GLY A 78 19.50 -23.94 -4.36
C GLY A 78 18.68 -23.53 -5.59
N ALA A 79 18.29 -22.27 -5.68
CA ALA A 79 17.60 -21.72 -6.85
C ALA A 79 18.49 -21.77 -8.09
N ALA A 80 19.78 -21.40 -7.98
CA ALA A 80 20.75 -21.50 -9.07
C ALA A 80 21.01 -22.96 -9.50
N TYR A 81 21.12 -23.88 -8.55
CA TYR A 81 21.29 -25.30 -8.84
C TYR A 81 20.07 -25.88 -9.56
N THR A 82 18.86 -25.58 -9.11
CA THR A 82 17.63 -26.04 -9.79
C THR A 82 17.44 -25.36 -11.15
N ALA A 83 17.81 -24.09 -11.28
CA ALA A 83 17.85 -23.35 -12.55
C ALA A 83 18.77 -24.01 -13.58
N SER A 84 19.91 -24.56 -13.17
CA SER A 84 20.84 -25.25 -14.09
C SER A 84 20.23 -26.49 -14.77
N LYS A 85 19.10 -26.99 -14.25
CA LYS A 85 18.41 -28.20 -14.72
C LYS A 85 17.17 -27.90 -15.56
N ILE A 86 16.85 -26.62 -15.79
CA ILE A 86 15.66 -26.20 -16.54
C ILE A 86 16.00 -25.08 -17.51
N ASP A 87 15.26 -25.02 -18.62
CA ASP A 87 15.35 -23.88 -19.51
C ASP A 87 14.60 -22.68 -18.93
N LEU A 88 15.38 -21.63 -18.68
CA LEU A 88 14.93 -20.31 -18.24
C LEU A 88 14.95 -19.32 -19.40
N ASP A 89 14.01 -18.38 -19.39
CA ASP A 89 14.06 -17.23 -20.27
C ASP A 89 15.25 -16.32 -19.90
N ARG A 90 15.62 -15.43 -20.83
CA ARG A 90 16.79 -14.57 -20.70
C ARG A 90 16.71 -13.66 -19.47
N ALA A 91 15.54 -13.11 -19.16
CA ALA A 91 15.39 -12.16 -18.06
C ALA A 91 15.50 -12.87 -16.71
N THR A 92 14.84 -14.02 -16.53
CA THR A 92 14.95 -14.83 -15.30
C THR A 92 16.39 -15.30 -15.08
N ARG A 93 17.07 -15.77 -16.14
CA ARG A 93 18.48 -16.17 -16.05
C ARG A 93 19.38 -15.01 -15.67
N ALA A 94 19.19 -13.84 -16.29
CA ALA A 94 19.99 -12.65 -16.01
C ALA A 94 19.79 -12.16 -14.56
N GLY A 95 18.55 -12.07 -14.08
CA GLY A 95 18.26 -11.65 -12.70
C GLY A 95 18.85 -12.60 -11.65
N LEU A 96 18.75 -13.92 -11.88
CA LEU A 96 19.34 -14.92 -10.99
C LEU A 96 20.88 -14.87 -11.00
N ALA A 97 21.49 -14.83 -12.19
CA ALA A 97 22.95 -14.74 -12.31
C ALA A 97 23.49 -13.46 -11.67
N PHE A 98 22.80 -12.34 -11.87
CA PHE A 98 23.12 -11.06 -11.26
C PHE A 98 23.10 -11.15 -9.73
N ALA A 99 22.06 -11.75 -9.14
CA ALA A 99 22.00 -11.98 -7.70
C ALA A 99 23.12 -12.90 -7.20
N CYS A 100 23.41 -13.99 -7.91
CA CYS A 100 24.51 -14.92 -7.57
C CYS A 100 25.89 -14.26 -7.57
N VAL A 101 26.12 -13.30 -8.48
CA VAL A 101 27.39 -12.56 -8.57
C VAL A 101 27.49 -11.48 -7.49
N LEU A 102 26.41 -10.73 -7.25
CA LEU A 102 26.45 -9.61 -6.31
C LEU A 102 26.31 -10.02 -4.84
N PHE A 103 25.69 -11.16 -4.54
CA PHE A 103 25.52 -11.59 -3.15
C PHE A 103 26.85 -11.82 -2.41
N PRO A 104 27.89 -12.47 -2.98
CA PRO A 104 29.22 -12.52 -2.37
C PRO A 104 29.86 -11.15 -2.17
N VAL A 105 29.68 -10.22 -3.13
CA VAL A 105 30.16 -8.84 -3.01
C VAL A 105 29.47 -8.14 -1.84
N GLN A 106 28.15 -8.31 -1.72
CA GLN A 106 27.35 -7.79 -0.60
C GLN A 106 27.87 -8.29 0.75
N VAL A 107 28.21 -9.58 0.87
CA VAL A 107 28.81 -10.16 2.08
C VAL A 107 30.16 -9.52 2.38
N GLY A 108 31.00 -9.30 1.36
CA GLY A 108 32.29 -8.61 1.51
C GLY A 108 32.16 -7.17 1.98
N VAL A 109 31.21 -6.41 1.43
CA VAL A 109 30.90 -5.04 1.87
C VAL A 109 30.40 -5.04 3.32
N GLY A 110 29.55 -6.02 3.69
CA GLY A 110 29.09 -6.18 5.08
C GLY A 110 30.24 -6.52 6.04
N ALA A 111 31.18 -7.36 5.62
CA ALA A 111 32.38 -7.66 6.41
C ALA A 111 33.25 -6.40 6.60
N ALA A 112 33.41 -5.57 5.56
CA ALA A 112 34.14 -4.33 5.65
C ALA A 112 33.52 -3.34 6.66
N LEU A 113 32.17 -3.28 6.73
CA LEU A 113 31.46 -2.44 7.71
C LEU A 113 31.73 -2.85 9.16
N VAL A 114 31.85 -4.15 9.43
CA VAL A 114 32.15 -4.65 10.78
C VAL A 114 33.56 -4.27 11.20
N VAL A 115 34.53 -4.26 10.27
CA VAL A 115 35.93 -3.93 10.58
C VAL A 115 36.13 -2.42 10.66
N ARG A 116 35.42 -1.64 9.83
CA ARG A 116 35.54 -0.19 9.79
C ARG A 116 34.19 0.45 9.51
N GLU A 117 33.68 1.16 10.51
CA GLU A 117 32.46 1.94 10.36
C GLU A 117 32.64 3.04 9.30
N SER A 118 31.67 3.15 8.39
CA SER A 118 31.64 4.19 7.38
C SER A 118 30.21 4.37 6.86
N ALA A 119 29.69 5.59 6.98
CA ALA A 119 28.36 5.93 6.47
C ALA A 119 28.22 5.65 4.95
N LEU A 120 29.28 5.91 4.17
CA LEU A 120 29.30 5.65 2.73
C LEU A 120 29.22 4.15 2.43
N VAL A 121 29.97 3.33 3.16
CA VAL A 121 29.94 1.87 3.00
C VAL A 121 28.59 1.32 3.48
N GLY A 122 27.98 1.91 4.50
CA GLY A 122 26.65 1.56 5.02
C GLY A 122 25.57 1.79 3.97
N ALA A 123 25.57 2.98 3.37
CA ALA A 123 24.69 3.33 2.26
C ALA A 123 24.92 2.42 1.04
N ALA A 124 26.18 2.13 0.70
CA ALA A 124 26.52 1.22 -0.40
C ALA A 124 26.04 -0.22 -0.13
N HIS A 125 26.16 -0.71 1.11
CA HIS A 125 25.67 -2.02 1.53
C HIS A 125 24.14 -2.10 1.41
N LEU A 126 23.42 -1.09 1.89
CA LEU A 126 21.97 -1.04 1.75
C LEU A 126 21.55 -0.99 0.27
N LEU A 127 22.14 -0.09 -0.51
CA LEU A 127 21.83 0.07 -1.93
C LEU A 127 22.09 -1.22 -2.73
N LEU A 128 23.22 -1.87 -2.49
CA LEU A 128 23.56 -3.13 -3.16
C LEU A 128 22.58 -4.25 -2.79
N ALA A 129 22.13 -4.34 -1.53
CA ALA A 129 21.06 -5.27 -1.14
C ALA A 129 19.74 -4.99 -1.86
N MET A 130 19.34 -3.71 -1.95
CA MET A 130 18.13 -3.30 -2.66
C MET A 130 18.19 -3.66 -4.16
N VAL A 131 19.36 -3.50 -4.77
CA VAL A 131 19.62 -3.87 -6.17
C VAL A 131 19.54 -5.39 -6.38
N ILE A 132 20.09 -6.19 -5.46
CA ILE A 132 19.95 -7.66 -5.49
C ILE A 132 18.47 -8.06 -5.39
N PHE A 133 17.73 -7.47 -4.44
CA PHE A 133 16.30 -7.74 -4.29
C PHE A 133 15.51 -7.38 -5.55
N GLY A 134 15.79 -6.21 -6.17
CA GLY A 134 15.16 -5.81 -7.43
C GLY A 134 15.39 -6.81 -8.57
N GLY A 135 16.63 -7.31 -8.71
CA GLY A 135 16.96 -8.34 -9.70
C GLY A 135 16.22 -9.66 -9.46
N LEU A 136 16.15 -10.12 -8.21
CA LEU A 136 15.39 -11.31 -7.81
C LEU A 136 13.88 -11.15 -8.04
N LEU A 137 13.34 -9.97 -7.75
CA LEU A 137 11.93 -9.66 -7.94
C LEU A 137 11.55 -9.69 -9.42
N VAL A 138 12.39 -9.15 -10.30
CA VAL A 138 12.18 -9.22 -11.76
C VAL A 138 12.20 -10.67 -12.22
N ALA A 139 13.17 -11.47 -11.78
CA ALA A 139 13.22 -12.90 -12.09
C ALA A 139 11.97 -13.65 -11.58
N LEU A 140 11.50 -13.31 -10.38
CA LEU A 140 10.29 -13.89 -9.79
C LEU A 140 9.05 -13.56 -10.61
N VAL A 141 8.84 -12.28 -10.97
CA VAL A 141 7.71 -11.84 -11.79
C VAL A 141 7.67 -12.59 -13.12
N ARG A 142 8.80 -12.67 -13.83
CA ARG A 142 8.90 -13.37 -15.11
C ARG A 142 8.60 -14.87 -14.98
N THR A 143 9.10 -15.49 -13.91
CA THR A 143 8.83 -16.90 -13.61
C THR A 143 7.34 -17.15 -13.35
N LEU A 144 6.68 -16.26 -12.61
CA LEU A 144 5.25 -16.36 -12.31
C LEU A 144 4.38 -16.11 -13.55
N GLU A 145 4.72 -15.13 -14.38
CA GLU A 145 4.02 -14.85 -15.64
C GLU A 145 4.03 -16.08 -16.57
N ILE A 146 5.21 -16.67 -16.82
CA ILE A 146 5.36 -17.86 -17.66
C ILE A 146 4.56 -19.04 -17.11
N HIS A 147 4.53 -19.20 -15.79
CA HIS A 147 3.75 -20.26 -15.15
C HIS A 147 2.24 -20.05 -15.33
N SER A 148 1.74 -18.82 -15.18
CA SER A 148 0.33 -18.49 -15.39
C SER A 148 -0.08 -18.69 -16.86
N GLU A 149 0.75 -18.29 -17.82
CA GLU A 149 0.51 -18.49 -19.26
C GLU A 149 0.47 -19.98 -19.62
N SER A 150 1.40 -20.78 -19.11
CA SER A 150 1.42 -22.24 -19.32
C SER A 150 0.18 -22.94 -18.75
N THR A 151 -0.36 -22.43 -17.65
CA THR A 151 -1.56 -23.00 -17.02
C THR A 151 -2.81 -22.61 -17.81
N ALA A 152 -2.87 -21.38 -18.34
CA ALA A 152 -3.96 -20.92 -19.20
C ALA A 152 -4.02 -21.63 -20.57
N GLY A 153 -2.86 -22.06 -21.11
CA GLY A 153 -2.77 -22.78 -22.38
C GLY A 153 -3.09 -24.27 -22.33
N THR A 154 -3.33 -24.84 -21.14
CA THR A 154 -3.86 -26.20 -21.02
C THR A 154 -5.38 -26.12 -21.16
N PRO A 155 -6.02 -26.78 -22.15
CA PRO A 155 -7.47 -26.68 -22.31
C PRO A 155 -8.14 -27.24 -21.06
N ALA A 156 -8.64 -26.35 -20.22
CA ALA A 156 -9.64 -26.71 -19.22
C ALA A 156 -10.78 -27.37 -20.00
N SER A 157 -11.17 -28.57 -19.56
CA SER A 157 -12.35 -29.26 -20.07
C SER A 157 -13.46 -28.25 -20.24
N THR A 158 -13.98 -28.16 -21.46
CA THR A 158 -15.13 -27.36 -21.84
C THR A 158 -16.23 -27.54 -20.79
N VAL A 159 -16.35 -26.56 -19.89
CA VAL A 159 -17.57 -26.37 -19.13
C VAL A 159 -18.53 -25.73 -20.13
N ASP A 160 -19.47 -26.55 -20.58
CA ASP A 160 -20.42 -26.24 -21.62
C ASP A 160 -21.20 -24.98 -21.26
N ALA A 161 -21.26 -24.05 -22.21
CA ALA A 161 -21.85 -22.72 -22.06
C ALA A 161 -23.38 -22.73 -22.17
N ARG A 162 -24.06 -23.76 -21.64
CA ARG A 162 -25.51 -23.92 -21.75
C ARG A 162 -26.15 -24.54 -20.51
N SER A 163 -26.11 -23.81 -19.40
CA SER A 163 -27.09 -23.98 -18.31
C SER A 163 -27.03 -22.78 -17.37
N ILE A 164 -27.45 -21.62 -17.89
CA ILE A 164 -27.92 -20.52 -17.04
C ILE A 164 -29.40 -20.38 -17.39
N GLU A 165 -30.24 -20.99 -16.57
CA GLU A 165 -31.67 -20.71 -16.59
C GLU A 165 -31.88 -19.24 -16.16
N PRO A 166 -32.79 -18.49 -16.81
CA PRO A 166 -33.13 -17.16 -16.35
C PRO A 166 -33.90 -17.27 -15.03
N ALA A 167 -33.53 -16.40 -14.07
CA ALA A 167 -34.28 -16.25 -12.82
C ALA A 167 -35.74 -15.86 -13.13
N PRO A 168 -36.73 -16.35 -12.38
CA PRO A 168 -38.11 -15.96 -12.56
C PRO A 168 -38.30 -14.48 -12.17
N ASP A 169 -39.03 -13.78 -13.02
CA ASP A 169 -39.53 -12.42 -12.85
C ASP A 169 -40.62 -12.44 -11.77
N ASP A 170 -40.32 -11.94 -10.57
CA ASP A 170 -41.31 -11.76 -9.50
C ASP A 170 -41.67 -10.27 -9.42
N SER A 171 -42.44 -9.83 -10.41
CA SER A 171 -43.20 -8.58 -10.34
C SER A 171 -44.63 -8.92 -9.92
N SER A 172 -44.85 -8.98 -8.61
CA SER A 172 -46.20 -8.96 -8.03
C SER A 172 -46.31 -7.75 -7.09
N ASP A 173 -46.74 -6.62 -7.67
CA ASP A 173 -47.27 -5.48 -6.91
C ASP A 173 -48.59 -5.92 -6.24
N PRO A 174 -48.76 -5.73 -4.92
CA PRO A 174 -50.09 -5.71 -4.33
C PRO A 174 -50.65 -4.28 -4.39
N ASP A 175 -51.87 -4.15 -4.92
CA ASP A 175 -52.67 -2.93 -4.86
C ASP A 175 -52.75 -2.35 -3.43
N PRO A 176 -52.79 -1.01 -3.28
CA PRO A 176 -52.90 -0.39 -1.97
C PRO A 176 -54.31 -0.55 -1.40
N VAL A 177 -54.41 -1.29 -0.29
CA VAL A 177 -55.60 -1.30 0.56
C VAL A 177 -55.68 0.04 1.30
N ALA A 178 -56.76 0.77 1.02
CA ALA A 178 -57.16 1.95 1.78
C ALA A 178 -57.37 1.58 3.25
N ALA A 179 -56.55 2.15 4.14
CA ALA A 179 -56.76 2.12 5.58
C ALA A 179 -56.87 3.56 6.09
N THR A 180 -58.01 3.80 6.71
CA THR A 180 -58.55 5.02 7.29
C THR A 180 -57.60 5.77 8.22
N ASP A 181 -57.53 7.09 8.02
CA ASP A 181 -56.95 8.07 8.93
C ASP A 181 -57.65 8.06 10.30
N GLY A 182 -56.84 8.02 11.35
CA GLY A 182 -57.28 8.22 12.72
C GLY A 182 -56.08 8.24 13.67
N GLY A 183 -55.53 9.43 13.95
CA GLY A 183 -54.53 9.62 15.02
C GLY A 183 -53.47 10.67 14.71
N GLY A 184 -53.85 11.94 14.82
CA GLY A 184 -52.97 13.09 14.65
C GLY A 184 -51.89 13.25 15.72
N GLU A 185 -50.89 14.04 15.33
CA GLU A 185 -49.90 14.77 16.13
C GLU A 185 -48.59 14.06 16.53
N ASN A 186 -48.56 12.76 16.85
CA ASN A 186 -47.29 12.06 17.19
C ASN A 186 -46.53 11.41 16.01
N ALA A 187 -47.16 11.26 14.85
CA ALA A 187 -46.52 10.67 13.65
C ALA A 187 -45.66 11.67 12.85
N SER A 188 -45.93 12.98 12.97
CA SER A 188 -45.27 14.01 12.15
C SER A 188 -43.83 14.32 12.59
N SER A 189 -43.55 14.27 13.90
CA SER A 189 -42.21 14.49 14.46
C SER A 189 -41.29 13.31 14.17
N SER A 190 -41.81 12.08 14.31
CA SER A 190 -41.12 10.83 13.94
C SER A 190 -40.76 10.78 12.45
N GLY A 191 -41.69 11.19 11.57
CA GLY A 191 -41.46 11.29 10.12
C GLY A 191 -40.38 12.31 9.73
N ARG A 192 -40.42 13.52 10.30
CA ARG A 192 -39.42 14.58 10.04
C ARG A 192 -38.02 14.21 10.54
N LEU A 193 -37.92 13.58 11.71
CA LEU A 193 -36.64 13.11 12.24
C LEU A 193 -36.05 12.00 11.35
N ALA A 194 -36.88 11.09 10.86
CA ALA A 194 -36.45 10.05 9.92
C ALA A 194 -35.97 10.63 8.59
N GLU A 195 -36.65 11.64 8.05
CA GLU A 195 -36.27 12.33 6.81
C GLU A 195 -34.98 13.14 6.97
N LEU A 196 -34.84 13.86 8.09
CA LEU A 196 -33.62 14.58 8.45
C LEU A 196 -32.45 13.60 8.59
N ARG A 197 -32.64 12.46 9.26
CA ARG A 197 -31.60 11.43 9.42
C ARG A 197 -31.17 10.86 8.07
N LYS A 198 -32.11 10.62 7.14
CA LYS A 198 -31.80 10.19 5.76
C LYS A 198 -30.99 11.25 5.02
N THR A 199 -31.37 12.52 5.15
CA THR A 199 -30.67 13.64 4.51
C THR A 199 -29.26 13.82 5.06
N VAL A 200 -29.09 13.86 6.38
CA VAL A 200 -27.77 13.92 7.04
C VAL A 200 -26.92 12.71 6.65
N GLY A 201 -27.51 11.50 6.64
CA GLY A 201 -26.82 10.30 6.20
C GLY A 201 -26.33 10.39 4.74
N ALA A 202 -27.09 11.05 3.87
CA ALA A 202 -26.68 11.29 2.48
C ALA A 202 -25.45 12.22 2.42
N TYR A 203 -25.45 13.35 3.13
CA TYR A 203 -24.29 14.25 3.20
C TYR A 203 -23.06 13.60 3.82
N VAL A 204 -23.22 12.84 4.91
CA VAL A 204 -22.12 12.08 5.52
C VAL A 204 -21.53 11.09 4.51
N THR A 205 -22.37 10.43 3.71
CA THR A 205 -21.90 9.50 2.66
C THR A 205 -21.05 10.22 1.61
N LEU A 206 -21.39 11.47 1.24
CA LEU A 206 -20.60 12.27 0.29
C LEU A 206 -19.15 12.48 0.77
N THR A 207 -18.94 12.56 2.09
CA THR A 207 -17.60 12.77 2.67
C THR A 207 -16.69 11.54 2.66
N LYS A 208 -17.20 10.35 2.31
CA LYS A 208 -16.46 9.08 2.28
C LYS A 208 -15.72 8.74 3.60
N PRO A 209 -16.43 8.59 4.74
CA PRO A 209 -15.81 8.40 6.06
C PRO A 209 -14.90 7.17 6.15
N LYS A 210 -15.18 6.12 5.37
CA LYS A 210 -14.37 4.90 5.31
C LYS A 210 -12.92 5.13 4.86
N LEU A 211 -12.64 6.24 4.15
CA LEU A 211 -11.30 6.59 3.68
C LEU A 211 -10.52 7.45 4.69
N MET A 212 -11.22 8.11 5.62
CA MET A 212 -10.62 9.12 6.48
C MET A 212 -9.59 8.54 7.45
N TRP A 213 -9.90 7.40 8.07
CA TRP A 213 -9.07 6.84 9.13
C TRP A 213 -7.62 6.57 8.66
N LEU A 214 -7.45 5.99 7.47
CA LEU A 214 -6.13 5.64 6.95
C LEU A 214 -5.35 6.91 6.57
N LEU A 215 -6.00 7.90 5.99
CA LEU A 215 -5.35 9.17 5.64
C LEU A 215 -4.98 9.99 6.89
N CYS A 216 -5.81 9.96 7.94
CA CYS A 216 -5.46 10.51 9.25
C CYS A 216 -4.25 9.80 9.84
N LEU A 217 -4.19 8.46 9.71
CA LEU A 217 -3.05 7.68 10.17
C LEU A 217 -1.76 8.02 9.40
N VAL A 218 -1.84 8.30 8.10
CA VAL A 218 -0.71 8.79 7.30
C VAL A 218 -0.24 10.16 7.81
N ALA A 219 -1.16 11.09 8.09
CA ALA A 219 -0.81 12.40 8.65
C ALA A 219 -0.18 12.27 10.05
N LEU A 220 -0.72 11.41 10.91
CA LEU A 220 -0.16 11.13 12.23
C LEU A 220 1.24 10.50 12.14
N ALA A 221 1.47 9.60 11.20
CA ALA A 221 2.82 9.06 10.97
C ALA A 221 3.79 10.14 10.50
N GLY A 222 3.34 11.09 9.68
CA GLY A 222 4.12 12.27 9.30
C GLY A 222 4.47 13.16 10.49
N MET A 223 3.50 13.44 11.38
CA MET A 223 3.72 14.17 12.64
C MET A 223 4.66 13.41 13.59
N GLY A 224 4.49 12.09 13.71
CA GLY A 224 5.33 11.24 14.53
C GLY A 224 6.78 11.29 14.04
N LEU A 225 7.02 11.13 12.73
CA LEU A 225 8.38 11.27 12.20
C LEU A 225 8.99 12.65 12.46
N ALA A 226 8.17 13.72 12.48
CA ALA A 226 8.65 15.06 12.79
C ALA A 226 9.19 15.21 14.22
N THR A 227 8.77 14.38 15.18
CA THR A 227 9.30 14.44 16.56
C THR A 227 10.77 14.05 16.62
N LEU A 228 11.28 13.30 15.64
CA LEU A 228 12.70 12.94 15.53
C LEU A 228 13.61 14.17 15.33
N THR A 229 13.04 15.32 14.97
CA THR A 229 13.77 16.61 14.92
C THR A 229 13.92 17.28 16.29
N GLY A 230 13.32 16.71 17.34
CA GLY A 230 13.19 17.32 18.66
C GLY A 230 11.96 18.21 18.81
N ALA A 231 11.10 18.29 17.79
CA ALA A 231 9.85 19.04 17.85
C ALA A 231 8.81 18.35 18.74
N THR A 232 8.03 19.14 19.47
CA THR A 232 6.96 18.64 20.35
C THR A 232 5.63 18.56 19.63
N LEU A 233 4.82 17.54 19.95
CA LEU A 233 3.47 17.40 19.43
C LEU A 233 2.47 18.13 20.32
N GLU A 234 2.11 19.35 19.93
CA GLU A 234 1.05 20.09 20.61
C GLU A 234 -0.33 19.46 20.32
N PRO A 235 -1.13 19.07 21.33
CA PRO A 235 -2.43 18.45 21.12
C PRO A 235 -3.39 19.27 20.26
N ALA A 236 -3.30 20.60 20.36
CA ALA A 236 -4.11 21.52 19.55
C ALA A 236 -3.76 21.44 18.05
N VAL A 237 -2.46 21.40 17.70
CA VAL A 237 -1.99 21.27 16.32
C VAL A 237 -2.37 19.90 15.74
N VAL A 238 -2.24 18.83 16.52
CA VAL A 238 -2.68 17.49 16.12
C VAL A 238 -4.18 17.48 15.83
N ALA A 239 -5.00 17.98 16.76
CA ALA A 239 -6.45 18.02 16.61
C ALA A 239 -6.88 18.89 15.42
N ALA A 240 -6.28 20.08 15.26
CA ALA A 240 -6.57 20.98 14.15
C ALA A 240 -6.18 20.37 12.80
N THR A 241 -5.02 19.71 12.71
CA THR A 241 -4.57 19.08 11.46
C THR A 241 -5.48 17.91 11.07
N LEU A 242 -5.90 17.09 12.04
CA LEU A 242 -6.84 15.99 11.80
C LEU A 242 -8.21 16.51 11.37
N LEU A 243 -8.72 17.55 12.03
CA LEU A 243 -9.99 18.19 11.68
C LEU A 243 -9.93 18.79 10.27
N GLY A 244 -8.91 19.61 9.99
CA GLY A 244 -8.67 20.21 8.69
C GLY A 244 -8.54 19.16 7.59
N GLY A 245 -7.79 18.09 7.83
CA GLY A 245 -7.63 16.96 6.92
C GLY A 245 -8.94 16.21 6.66
N VAL A 246 -9.72 15.89 7.69
CA VAL A 246 -11.04 15.24 7.54
C VAL A 246 -12.00 16.10 6.70
N LEU A 247 -12.02 17.40 6.93
CA LEU A 247 -12.82 18.34 6.14
C LEU A 247 -12.35 18.39 4.68
N ALA A 248 -11.04 18.41 4.42
CA ALA A 248 -10.46 18.38 3.07
C ALA A 248 -10.78 17.08 2.32
N ILE A 249 -10.69 15.93 3.00
CA ILE A 249 -11.09 14.62 2.46
C ILE A 249 -12.58 14.62 2.16
N GLY A 250 -13.40 15.18 3.05
CA GLY A 250 -14.84 15.31 2.86
C GLY A 250 -15.21 16.17 1.65
N ALA A 251 -14.53 17.31 1.47
CA ALA A 251 -14.69 18.16 0.29
C ALA A 251 -14.33 17.42 -0.99
N SER A 252 -13.14 16.79 -1.02
CA SER A 252 -12.63 16.00 -2.14
C SER A 252 -13.58 14.85 -2.52
N GLY A 253 -14.10 14.14 -1.52
CA GLY A 253 -15.09 13.08 -1.69
C GLY A 253 -16.41 13.61 -2.27
N THR A 254 -16.86 14.77 -1.81
CA THR A 254 -18.08 15.42 -2.30
C THR A 254 -17.96 15.83 -3.76
N PHE A 255 -16.89 16.54 -4.13
CA PHE A 255 -16.64 16.92 -5.52
C PHE A 255 -16.47 15.70 -6.44
N ASN A 256 -15.83 14.63 -5.95
CA ASN A 256 -15.72 13.40 -6.72
C ASN A 256 -17.09 12.75 -7.01
N HIS A 257 -18.00 12.72 -6.03
CA HIS A 257 -19.36 12.22 -6.27
C HIS A 257 -20.13 13.10 -7.28
N VAL A 258 -19.92 14.42 -7.26
CA VAL A 258 -20.53 15.32 -8.24
C VAL A 258 -20.01 15.02 -9.65
N HIS A 259 -18.71 14.90 -9.83
CA HIS A 259 -18.10 14.66 -11.14
C HIS A 259 -18.33 13.24 -11.69
N GLU A 260 -18.49 12.24 -10.83
CA GLU A 260 -18.65 10.84 -11.25
C GLU A 260 -20.10 10.38 -11.36
N ARG A 261 -21.08 11.23 -11.02
CA ARG A 261 -22.52 10.89 -10.94
C ARG A 261 -23.03 10.03 -12.11
N ASP A 262 -22.78 10.42 -13.36
CA ASP A 262 -23.30 9.71 -14.53
C ASP A 262 -22.58 8.39 -14.80
N ARG A 263 -21.29 8.29 -14.44
CA ARG A 263 -20.51 7.05 -14.56
C ARG A 263 -20.86 6.08 -13.44
N ASP A 264 -21.06 6.60 -12.22
CA ASP A 264 -21.43 5.81 -11.04
C ASP A 264 -22.76 5.07 -11.22
N ARG A 265 -23.70 5.65 -11.97
CA ARG A 265 -24.98 5.02 -12.35
C ARG A 265 -24.80 3.72 -13.15
N LYS A 266 -23.67 3.56 -13.84
CA LYS A 266 -23.39 2.40 -14.72
C LYS A 266 -22.66 1.26 -14.02
N MET A 267 -22.24 1.42 -12.76
CA MET A 267 -21.48 0.42 -12.02
C MET A 267 -22.28 -0.08 -10.82
N GLN A 268 -22.42 -1.40 -10.68
CA GLN A 268 -23.21 -2.04 -9.61
C GLN A 268 -22.77 -1.60 -8.21
N ARG A 269 -21.47 -1.42 -7.99
CA ARG A 269 -20.92 -1.00 -6.70
C ARG A 269 -21.30 0.43 -6.29
N THR A 270 -21.67 1.29 -7.23
CA THR A 270 -21.79 2.74 -7.01
C THR A 270 -23.13 3.32 -7.43
N SER A 271 -24.02 2.51 -7.98
CA SER A 271 -25.37 2.91 -8.39
C SER A 271 -26.18 3.47 -7.23
N ASP A 272 -25.95 3.00 -6.00
CA ASP A 272 -26.71 3.40 -4.80
C ASP A 272 -26.23 4.73 -4.17
N ARG A 273 -25.26 5.42 -4.79
CA ARG A 273 -24.70 6.67 -4.23
C ARG A 273 -25.79 7.76 -4.15
N PRO A 274 -25.79 8.62 -3.11
CA PRO A 274 -26.87 9.59 -2.90
C PRO A 274 -27.14 10.56 -4.06
N LEU A 275 -26.09 10.94 -4.80
CA LEU A 275 -26.19 11.83 -5.97
C LEU A 275 -26.74 11.15 -7.23
N VAL A 276 -26.68 9.81 -7.33
CA VAL A 276 -27.22 9.07 -8.48
C VAL A 276 -28.75 9.08 -8.47
N HIS A 277 -29.34 9.05 -7.28
CA HIS A 277 -30.79 9.05 -7.01
C HIS A 277 -31.35 10.43 -6.62
N ASP A 278 -30.59 11.51 -6.82
CA ASP A 278 -31.02 12.88 -6.53
C ASP A 278 -31.50 13.14 -5.09
N ARG A 279 -31.00 12.35 -4.13
CA ARG A 279 -31.26 12.57 -2.69
C ARG A 279 -30.61 13.86 -2.19
N VAL A 280 -29.59 14.35 -2.89
CA VAL A 280 -28.94 15.64 -2.65
C VAL A 280 -28.83 16.36 -4.00
N PRO A 281 -29.41 17.56 -4.16
CA PRO A 281 -29.23 18.34 -5.38
C PRO A 281 -27.77 18.67 -5.65
N VAL A 282 -27.35 18.65 -6.92
CA VAL A 282 -25.94 18.90 -7.33
C VAL A 282 -25.43 20.26 -6.82
N ALA A 283 -26.25 21.31 -6.92
CA ALA A 283 -25.88 22.64 -6.43
C ALA A 283 -25.59 22.64 -4.92
N ASN A 284 -26.37 21.90 -4.13
CA ASN A 284 -26.17 21.78 -2.69
C ASN A 284 -24.92 20.98 -2.35
N ALA A 285 -24.63 19.91 -3.10
CA ALA A 285 -23.39 19.15 -2.95
C ALA A 285 -22.15 20.01 -3.28
N ILE A 286 -22.21 20.83 -4.33
CA ILE A 286 -21.12 21.78 -4.67
C ILE A 286 -20.93 22.80 -3.55
N CYS A 287 -22.00 23.44 -3.09
CA CYS A 287 -21.96 24.39 -1.99
C CYS A 287 -21.36 23.75 -0.72
N PHE A 288 -21.80 22.55 -0.37
CA PHE A 288 -21.26 21.79 0.76
C PHE A 288 -19.76 21.52 0.61
N GLY A 289 -19.30 21.06 -0.56
CA GLY A 289 -17.87 20.85 -0.84
C GLY A 289 -17.04 22.13 -0.72
N VAL A 290 -17.55 23.27 -1.18
CA VAL A 290 -16.89 24.58 -1.04
C VAL A 290 -16.80 25.01 0.42
N VAL A 291 -17.89 24.88 1.19
CA VAL A 291 -17.90 25.19 2.63
C VAL A 291 -16.91 24.32 3.40
N LEU A 292 -16.82 23.02 3.09
CA LEU A 292 -15.83 22.13 3.68
C LEU A 292 -14.40 22.55 3.33
N THR A 293 -14.15 22.97 2.09
CA THR A 293 -12.83 23.43 1.63
C THR A 293 -12.40 24.69 2.36
N VAL A 294 -13.29 25.70 2.43
CA VAL A 294 -12.99 26.97 3.12
C VAL A 294 -12.78 26.73 4.61
N THR A 295 -13.65 25.95 5.25
CA THR A 295 -13.50 25.62 6.68
C THR A 295 -12.20 24.86 6.95
N SER A 296 -11.86 23.88 6.11
CA SER A 296 -10.59 23.15 6.19
C SER A 296 -9.39 24.10 6.12
N ALA A 297 -9.35 24.98 5.12
CA ALA A 297 -8.26 25.93 4.94
C ALA A 297 -8.15 26.92 6.10
N LEU A 298 -9.27 27.44 6.61
CA LEU A 298 -9.29 28.32 7.78
C LEU A 298 -8.77 27.60 9.02
N VAL A 299 -9.17 26.34 9.24
CA VAL A 299 -8.67 25.54 10.37
C VAL A 299 -7.16 25.38 10.30
N MET A 300 -6.64 24.99 9.13
CA MET A 300 -5.21 24.80 8.92
C MET A 300 -4.43 26.12 9.06
N LEU A 301 -4.99 27.24 8.59
CA LEU A 301 -4.30 28.53 8.60
C LEU A 301 -4.20 29.13 10.00
N VAL A 302 -5.27 29.00 10.80
CA VAL A 302 -5.37 29.62 12.12
C VAL A 302 -4.65 28.79 13.19
N TRP A 303 -4.75 27.46 13.15
CA TRP A 303 -4.28 26.58 14.22
C TRP A 303 -3.09 25.70 13.86
N VAL A 304 -2.61 25.73 12.61
CA VAL A 304 -1.46 24.92 12.17
C VAL A 304 -0.39 25.83 11.60
N ASN A 305 -0.38 26.07 10.29
CA ASN A 305 0.50 27.02 9.62
C ASN A 305 0.12 27.19 8.14
N LEU A 306 0.71 28.21 7.50
CA LEU A 306 0.45 28.53 6.10
C LEU A 306 0.88 27.41 5.15
N LEU A 307 2.03 26.77 5.37
CA LEU A 307 2.54 25.73 4.47
C LEU A 307 1.62 24.49 4.46
N ALA A 308 1.17 24.04 5.63
CA ALA A 308 0.21 22.95 5.77
C ALA A 308 -1.14 23.29 5.12
N THR A 309 -1.56 24.55 5.20
CA THR A 309 -2.76 25.07 4.51
C THR A 309 -2.62 24.95 2.99
N LEU A 310 -1.52 25.45 2.43
CA LEU A 310 -1.26 25.41 1.00
C LEU A 310 -1.17 23.97 0.48
N LEU A 311 -0.51 23.08 1.22
CA LEU A 311 -0.45 21.65 0.89
C LEU A 311 -1.83 20.97 0.95
N THR A 312 -2.67 21.36 1.91
CA THR A 312 -4.05 20.84 2.04
C THR A 312 -4.91 21.27 0.85
N LEU A 313 -4.84 22.55 0.46
CA LEU A 313 -5.51 23.05 -0.74
C LEU A 313 -4.98 22.40 -2.02
N ALA A 314 -3.66 22.21 -2.12
CA ALA A 314 -3.03 21.48 -3.20
C ALA A 314 -3.53 20.03 -3.27
N ALA A 315 -3.71 19.35 -2.12
CA ALA A 315 -4.25 17.99 -2.07
C ALA A 315 -5.69 17.91 -2.59
N ILE A 316 -6.54 18.86 -2.21
CA ILE A 316 -7.93 18.96 -2.74
C ILE A 316 -7.89 19.15 -4.26
N GLY A 317 -7.11 20.13 -4.74
CA GLY A 317 -6.95 20.41 -6.16
C GLY A 317 -6.40 19.21 -6.94
N TYR A 318 -5.40 18.53 -6.39
CA TYR A 318 -4.82 17.33 -6.98
C TYR A 318 -5.86 16.22 -7.10
N TYR A 319 -6.62 15.93 -6.04
CA TYR A 319 -7.61 14.85 -6.08
C TYR A 319 -8.79 15.15 -7.01
N VAL A 320 -9.31 16.38 -6.96
CA VAL A 320 -10.50 16.77 -7.71
C VAL A 320 -10.16 17.05 -9.17
N VAL A 321 -9.21 17.93 -9.44
CA VAL A 321 -8.90 18.35 -10.81
C VAL A 321 -8.01 17.32 -11.49
N LEU A 322 -6.82 17.09 -10.93
CA LEU A 322 -5.83 16.25 -11.60
C LEU A 322 -6.27 14.79 -11.63
N TYR A 323 -6.65 14.20 -10.50
CA TYR A 323 -7.05 12.79 -10.48
C TYR A 323 -8.46 12.57 -11.03
N THR A 324 -9.49 13.17 -10.45
CA THR A 324 -10.89 12.83 -10.77
C THR A 324 -11.29 13.29 -12.18
N VAL A 325 -10.97 14.53 -12.56
CA VAL A 325 -11.40 15.09 -13.85
C VAL A 325 -10.44 14.73 -14.98
N LEU A 326 -9.12 14.88 -14.78
CA LEU A 326 -8.13 14.74 -15.86
C LEU A 326 -7.63 13.31 -16.04
N LEU A 327 -7.18 12.64 -14.98
CA LEU A 327 -6.47 11.37 -15.10
C LEU A 327 -7.43 10.17 -15.17
N LYS A 328 -8.32 10.04 -14.20
CA LYS A 328 -9.17 8.85 -14.01
C LYS A 328 -9.98 8.46 -15.25
N PRO A 329 -10.63 9.37 -15.99
CA PRO A 329 -11.38 9.01 -17.18
C PRO A 329 -10.53 8.85 -18.45
N ASN A 330 -9.29 9.37 -18.49
CA ASN A 330 -8.57 9.57 -19.76
C ASN A 330 -7.27 8.75 -19.90
N THR A 331 -6.76 8.11 -18.84
CA THR A 331 -5.50 7.34 -18.92
C THR A 331 -5.49 6.08 -18.04
N ALA A 332 -4.78 5.05 -18.50
CA ALA A 332 -4.50 3.83 -17.71
C ALA A 332 -3.53 4.05 -16.54
N TRP A 333 -2.76 5.14 -16.59
CA TRP A 333 -1.83 5.54 -15.53
C TRP A 333 -2.51 6.31 -14.38
N ASN A 334 -3.85 6.38 -14.40
CA ASN A 334 -4.63 7.15 -13.43
C ASN A 334 -4.33 6.82 -11.98
N THR A 335 -4.07 5.56 -11.66
CA THR A 335 -3.85 5.09 -10.29
C THR A 335 -2.46 5.46 -9.80
N VAL A 336 -1.45 5.32 -10.68
CA VAL A 336 -0.07 5.68 -10.36
C VAL A 336 0.03 7.18 -10.15
N LEU A 337 -0.38 7.97 -11.13
CA LEU A 337 -0.33 9.44 -11.04
C LEU A 337 -1.29 9.96 -9.98
N GLY A 338 -2.46 9.34 -9.82
CA GLY A 338 -3.43 9.67 -8.77
C GLY A 338 -2.94 9.41 -7.35
N GLY A 339 -2.00 8.47 -7.17
CA GLY A 339 -1.42 8.14 -5.87
C GLY A 339 -0.74 9.32 -5.17
N GLY A 340 -0.36 10.36 -5.92
CA GLY A 340 0.16 11.61 -5.35
C GLY A 340 -0.78 12.26 -4.34
N ALA A 341 -2.10 12.23 -4.58
CA ALA A 341 -3.08 12.77 -3.65
C ALA A 341 -3.07 12.05 -2.29
N GLY A 342 -2.86 10.73 -2.31
CA GLY A 342 -2.79 9.91 -1.10
C GLY A 342 -1.48 10.08 -0.32
N ALA A 343 -0.42 10.55 -0.98
CA ALA A 343 0.89 10.77 -0.37
C ALA A 343 0.99 12.12 0.37
N LEU A 344 0.23 13.14 -0.05
CA LEU A 344 0.28 14.47 0.53
C LEU A 344 -0.02 14.55 2.05
N PRO A 345 -0.93 13.74 2.63
CA PRO A 345 -1.12 13.70 4.08
C PRO A 345 0.16 13.45 4.88
N ALA A 346 1.12 12.68 4.34
CA ALA A 346 2.40 12.45 5.02
C ALA A 346 3.21 13.76 5.16
N LEU A 347 3.23 14.56 4.08
CA LEU A 347 3.89 15.87 4.06
C LEU A 347 3.15 16.88 4.93
N ILE A 348 1.81 16.91 4.84
CA ILE A 348 0.96 17.81 5.64
C ILE A 348 1.17 17.53 7.14
N GLY A 349 1.22 16.26 7.54
CA GLY A 349 1.48 15.86 8.92
C GLY A 349 2.84 16.32 9.43
N TRP A 350 3.91 16.11 8.65
CA TRP A 350 5.25 16.58 9.02
C TRP A 350 5.31 18.11 9.14
N VAL A 351 4.85 18.81 8.09
CA VAL A 351 4.85 20.28 8.01
C VAL A 351 4.00 20.91 9.11
N ALA A 352 2.93 20.25 9.55
CA ALA A 352 2.11 20.74 10.64
C ALA A 352 2.93 20.95 11.93
N VAL A 353 3.95 20.13 12.14
CA VAL A 353 4.82 20.18 13.33
C VAL A 353 6.05 21.03 13.10
N THR A 354 6.73 20.88 11.95
CA THR A 354 8.05 21.51 11.71
C THR A 354 8.01 22.81 10.93
N GLY A 355 6.95 23.05 10.15
CA GLY A 355 6.89 24.16 9.19
C GLY A 355 7.81 24.01 7.96
N SER A 356 8.53 22.90 7.81
CA SER A 356 9.44 22.59 6.70
C SER A 356 9.11 21.25 6.05
N VAL A 357 9.68 20.96 4.88
CA VAL A 357 9.60 19.63 4.24
C VAL A 357 10.98 19.01 4.24
N ASP A 358 11.13 17.88 4.94
CA ASP A 358 12.41 17.18 5.05
C ASP A 358 12.34 15.76 4.50
N LEU A 359 13.51 15.13 4.40
CA LEU A 359 13.68 13.84 3.73
C LEU A 359 12.79 12.71 4.29
N PRO A 360 12.61 12.51 5.62
CA PRO A 360 11.74 11.45 6.12
C PRO A 360 10.28 11.60 5.68
N ALA A 361 9.78 12.83 5.60
CA ALA A 361 8.44 13.12 5.09
C ALA A 361 8.29 12.76 3.61
N LEU A 362 9.30 13.12 2.79
CA LEU A 362 9.32 12.78 1.37
C LEU A 362 9.37 11.28 1.13
N VAL A 363 10.16 10.54 1.94
CA VAL A 363 10.25 9.09 1.82
C VAL A 363 8.96 8.41 2.31
N LEU A 364 8.34 8.88 3.39
CA LEU A 364 7.00 8.39 3.78
C LEU A 364 5.97 8.65 2.67
N ALA A 365 5.96 9.84 2.08
CA ALA A 365 5.11 10.15 0.94
C ALA A 365 5.40 9.21 -0.25
N ALA A 366 6.66 8.90 -0.53
CA ALA A 366 7.06 7.93 -1.55
C ALA A 366 6.58 6.50 -1.22
N VAL A 367 6.59 6.08 0.04
CA VAL A 367 6.01 4.79 0.48
C VAL A 367 4.53 4.74 0.12
N ILE A 368 3.74 5.76 0.44
CA ILE A 368 2.30 5.80 0.12
C ILE A 368 2.08 5.81 -1.40
N PHE A 369 2.87 6.60 -2.11
CA PHE A 369 2.80 6.71 -3.57
C PHE A 369 3.06 5.35 -4.25
N LEU A 370 4.15 4.68 -3.88
CA LEU A 370 4.54 3.37 -4.45
C LEU A 370 3.59 2.25 -4.03
N TRP A 371 3.01 2.33 -2.83
CA TRP A 371 2.02 1.38 -2.34
C TRP A 371 0.70 1.46 -3.12
N THR A 372 0.32 2.65 -3.59
CA THR A 372 -1.01 2.89 -4.18
C THR A 372 -1.31 1.96 -5.36
N PRO A 373 -0.44 1.76 -6.36
CA PRO A 373 -0.68 0.81 -7.44
C PRO A 373 -0.66 -0.65 -6.98
N ALA A 374 0.23 -1.02 -6.04
CA ALA A 374 0.29 -2.37 -5.48
C ALA A 374 -1.01 -2.76 -4.77
N HIS A 375 -1.64 -1.79 -4.13
CA HIS A 375 -2.94 -1.91 -3.48
C HIS A 375 -4.11 -1.90 -4.47
N PHE A 376 -4.27 -0.79 -5.20
CA PHE A 376 -5.49 -0.49 -5.92
C PHE A 376 -5.67 -1.33 -7.18
N TYR A 377 -4.59 -1.77 -7.84
CA TYR A 377 -4.74 -2.66 -9.00
C TYR A 377 -5.33 -4.02 -8.63
N SER A 378 -5.15 -4.51 -7.40
CA SER A 378 -5.83 -5.72 -6.93
C SER A 378 -7.36 -5.52 -6.89
N LEU A 379 -7.82 -4.33 -6.47
CA LEU A 379 -9.24 -3.95 -6.54
C LEU A 379 -9.73 -3.79 -7.97
N ALA A 380 -8.90 -3.18 -8.83
CA ALA A 380 -9.23 -2.97 -10.23
C ALA A 380 -9.36 -4.29 -11.02
N ILE A 381 -8.59 -5.33 -10.67
CA ILE A 381 -8.77 -6.68 -11.19
C ILE A 381 -10.13 -7.24 -10.72
N ALA A 382 -10.40 -7.17 -9.41
CA ALA A 382 -11.64 -7.72 -8.83
C ALA A 382 -12.93 -7.09 -9.38
N TYR A 383 -12.88 -5.82 -9.78
CA TYR A 383 -14.01 -5.05 -10.31
C TYR A 383 -13.78 -4.58 -11.76
N ARG A 384 -12.99 -5.34 -12.54
CA ARG A 384 -12.61 -4.98 -13.90
C ARG A 384 -13.80 -4.66 -14.81
N GLU A 385 -14.82 -5.53 -14.78
CA GLU A 385 -16.03 -5.37 -15.60
C GLU A 385 -16.83 -4.13 -15.22
N ASP A 386 -16.95 -3.84 -13.92
CA ASP A 386 -17.63 -2.64 -13.44
C ASP A 386 -16.91 -1.37 -13.93
N TYR A 387 -15.58 -1.33 -13.86
CA TYR A 387 -14.80 -0.20 -14.38
C TYR A 387 -14.97 -0.04 -15.89
N ALA A 388 -15.00 -1.15 -16.64
CA ALA A 388 -15.26 -1.12 -18.08
C ALA A 388 -16.66 -0.56 -18.40
N LYS A 389 -17.71 -0.99 -17.67
CA LYS A 389 -19.08 -0.45 -17.81
C LYS A 389 -19.17 1.04 -17.49
N GLY A 390 -18.42 1.49 -16.48
CA GLY A 390 -18.30 2.91 -16.12
C GLY A 390 -17.49 3.75 -17.11
N GLY A 391 -16.86 3.13 -18.11
CA GLY A 391 -16.00 3.80 -19.09
C GLY A 391 -14.66 4.28 -18.50
N PHE A 392 -14.20 3.67 -17.41
CA PHE A 392 -12.90 4.00 -16.81
C PHE A 392 -11.81 3.11 -17.40
N PRO A 393 -10.77 3.69 -18.04
CA PRO A 393 -9.66 2.93 -18.61
C PRO A 393 -8.69 2.47 -17.51
N MET A 394 -9.16 1.73 -16.50
CA MET A 394 -8.30 1.21 -15.43
C MET A 394 -7.24 0.28 -16.02
N PHE A 395 -6.05 0.22 -15.41
CA PHE A 395 -4.93 -0.53 -15.97
C PHE A 395 -5.26 -1.99 -16.35
N PRO A 396 -5.97 -2.79 -15.52
CA PRO A 396 -6.38 -4.15 -15.90
C PRO A 396 -7.44 -4.20 -17.04
N VAL A 397 -8.25 -3.16 -17.21
CA VAL A 397 -9.21 -3.05 -18.32
C VAL A 397 -8.46 -2.92 -19.64
N VAL A 398 -7.41 -2.09 -19.67
CA VAL A 398 -6.64 -1.76 -20.87
C VAL A 398 -5.57 -2.82 -21.19
N ALA A 399 -4.78 -3.24 -20.20
CA ALA A 399 -3.61 -4.09 -20.40
C ALA A 399 -3.84 -5.57 -20.03
N GLY A 400 -4.96 -5.89 -19.39
CA GLY A 400 -5.28 -7.23 -18.89
C GLY A 400 -4.71 -7.55 -17.51
N ASP A 401 -5.26 -8.60 -16.90
CA ASP A 401 -5.01 -8.92 -15.49
C ASP A 401 -3.57 -9.39 -15.22
N LEU A 402 -2.98 -10.16 -16.14
CA LEU A 402 -1.63 -10.68 -15.95
C LEU A 402 -0.60 -9.54 -15.89
N VAL A 403 -0.70 -8.58 -16.81
CA VAL A 403 0.17 -7.39 -16.83
C VAL A 403 -0.08 -6.51 -15.60
N ALA A 404 -1.32 -6.41 -15.14
CA ALA A 404 -1.65 -5.72 -13.89
C ALA A 404 -1.02 -6.39 -12.66
N ARG A 405 -1.04 -7.73 -12.55
CA ARG A 405 -0.35 -8.49 -11.49
C ARG A 405 1.15 -8.26 -11.49
N ARG A 406 1.77 -8.11 -12.67
CA ARG A 406 3.18 -7.71 -12.78
C ARG A 406 3.41 -6.35 -12.15
N HIS A 407 2.58 -5.36 -12.47
CA HIS A 407 2.71 -4.02 -11.88
C HIS A 407 2.47 -4.06 -10.37
N ILE A 408 1.49 -4.83 -9.90
CA ILE A 408 1.25 -5.02 -8.45
C ILE A 408 2.52 -5.52 -7.76
N MET A 409 3.16 -6.57 -8.29
CA MET A 409 4.36 -7.15 -7.69
C MET A 409 5.56 -6.19 -7.72
N LEU A 410 5.76 -5.46 -8.82
CA LEU A 410 6.87 -4.50 -8.95
C LEU A 410 6.68 -3.29 -8.03
N TYR A 411 5.48 -2.72 -7.97
CA TYR A 411 5.16 -1.62 -7.04
C TYR A 411 5.20 -2.08 -5.58
N LEU A 412 4.79 -3.33 -5.29
CA LEU A 412 4.98 -3.92 -3.97
C LEU A 412 6.47 -3.95 -3.62
N GLY A 413 7.32 -4.49 -4.49
CA GLY A 413 8.75 -4.50 -4.26
C GLY A 413 9.33 -3.10 -4.03
N ALA A 414 8.94 -2.11 -4.84
CA ALA A 414 9.34 -0.73 -4.64
C ALA A 414 8.87 -0.16 -3.29
N THR A 415 7.65 -0.50 -2.86
CA THR A 415 7.11 -0.14 -1.54
C THR A 415 7.95 -0.74 -0.41
N LEU A 416 8.27 -2.04 -0.52
CA LEU A 416 9.10 -2.74 0.46
C LEU A 416 10.49 -2.09 0.59
N LEU A 417 11.10 -1.73 -0.54
CA LEU A 417 12.38 -1.02 -0.56
C LEU A 417 12.29 0.39 0.05
N ALA A 418 11.22 1.14 -0.26
CA ALA A 418 11.00 2.48 0.30
C ALA A 418 10.75 2.43 1.81
N VAL A 419 10.07 1.39 2.31
CA VAL A 419 9.90 1.13 3.75
C VAL A 419 11.24 0.79 4.40
N SER A 420 12.08 -0.04 3.78
CA SER A 420 13.44 -0.28 4.29
C SER A 420 14.28 1.00 4.33
N LEU A 421 14.20 1.84 3.28
CA LEU A 421 14.88 3.13 3.25
C LEU A 421 14.38 4.05 4.37
N LEU A 422 13.05 4.13 4.57
CA LEU A 422 12.45 4.94 5.62
C LEU A 422 12.94 4.52 7.01
N GLY A 423 12.94 3.21 7.29
CA GLY A 423 13.45 2.68 8.56
C GLY A 423 14.91 3.06 8.81
N TRP A 424 15.75 2.99 7.78
CA TRP A 424 17.16 3.38 7.87
C TRP A 424 17.36 4.88 8.12
N ILE A 425 16.72 5.75 7.34
CA ILE A 425 16.91 7.21 7.48
C ILE A 425 16.29 7.78 8.74
N ALA A 426 15.20 7.19 9.23
CA ALA A 426 14.46 7.66 10.39
C ALA A 426 14.89 6.97 11.69
N GLY A 427 15.89 6.08 11.64
CA GLY A 427 16.39 5.40 12.84
C GLY A 427 15.35 4.49 13.50
N LEU A 428 14.38 3.95 12.75
CA LEU A 428 13.33 3.10 13.32
C LEU A 428 13.91 1.73 13.69
N GLY A 429 13.49 1.21 14.83
CA GLY A 429 14.01 -0.01 15.43
C GLY A 429 13.09 -1.22 15.23
N TRP A 430 12.95 -2.00 16.30
CA TRP A 430 12.41 -3.36 16.25
C TRP A 430 10.93 -3.46 15.95
N LEU A 431 10.12 -2.54 16.49
CA LEU A 431 8.68 -2.59 16.27
C LEU A 431 8.37 -2.40 14.78
N TYR A 432 9.00 -1.39 14.18
CA TYR A 432 8.94 -1.15 12.74
C TYR A 432 9.47 -2.33 11.92
N ALA A 433 10.68 -2.84 12.24
CA ALA A 433 11.32 -3.92 11.50
C ALA A 433 10.49 -5.22 11.53
N LEU A 434 10.00 -5.64 12.69
CA LEU A 434 9.18 -6.85 12.84
C LEU A 434 7.84 -6.72 12.11
N THR A 435 7.18 -5.57 12.24
CA THR A 435 5.93 -5.27 11.53
C THR A 435 6.13 -5.35 10.01
N SER A 436 7.22 -4.75 9.53
CA SER A 436 7.62 -4.72 8.13
C SER A 436 7.93 -6.10 7.56
N ILE A 437 8.67 -6.93 8.29
CA ILE A 437 8.97 -8.31 7.92
C ILE A 437 7.70 -9.16 7.88
N ALA A 438 6.91 -9.14 8.95
CA ALA A 438 5.75 -10.01 9.11
C ALA A 438 4.69 -9.71 8.05
N LEU A 439 4.25 -8.46 7.96
CA LEU A 439 3.17 -8.09 7.06
C LEU A 439 3.63 -7.90 5.61
N GLY A 440 4.88 -7.46 5.38
CA GLY A 440 5.45 -7.41 4.03
C GLY A 440 5.54 -8.80 3.40
N THR A 441 5.92 -9.82 4.19
CA THR A 441 5.92 -11.22 3.74
C THR A 441 4.50 -11.72 3.42
N VAL A 442 3.52 -11.41 4.27
CA VAL A 442 2.11 -11.78 4.02
C VAL A 442 1.59 -11.10 2.75
N PHE A 443 1.92 -9.82 2.54
CA PHE A 443 1.51 -9.09 1.34
C PHE A 443 2.13 -9.68 0.08
N LEU A 444 3.45 -9.93 0.06
CA LEU A 444 4.13 -10.58 -1.07
C LEU A 444 3.52 -11.94 -1.39
N ARG A 445 3.29 -12.79 -0.38
CA ARG A 445 2.64 -14.10 -0.58
C ARG A 445 1.21 -13.96 -1.12
N SER A 446 0.46 -12.95 -0.71
CA SER A 446 -0.89 -12.71 -1.23
C SER A 446 -0.88 -12.35 -2.71
N VAL A 447 0.12 -11.59 -3.17
CA VAL A 447 0.29 -11.24 -4.59
C VAL A 447 0.77 -12.46 -5.38
N VAL A 448 1.72 -13.25 -4.87
CA VAL A 448 2.12 -14.53 -5.49
C VAL A 448 0.90 -15.45 -5.66
N ARG A 449 0.02 -15.51 -4.66
CA ARG A 449 -1.22 -16.30 -4.76
C ARG A 449 -2.13 -15.84 -5.89
N GLN A 450 -2.20 -14.53 -6.21
CA GLN A 450 -2.98 -14.04 -7.35
C GLN A 450 -2.50 -14.61 -8.70
N TYR A 451 -1.23 -15.00 -8.84
CA TYR A 451 -0.72 -15.65 -10.06
C TYR A 451 -1.13 -17.11 -10.17
N HIS A 452 -1.27 -17.81 -9.04
CA HIS A 452 -1.64 -19.22 -9.00
C HIS A 452 -3.16 -19.44 -8.98
N ASP A 453 -3.91 -18.51 -8.37
CA ASP A 453 -5.36 -18.58 -8.19
C ASP A 453 -5.97 -17.22 -8.60
N PRO A 454 -6.24 -17.01 -9.90
CA PRO A 454 -6.62 -15.73 -10.48
C PRO A 454 -8.12 -15.39 -10.29
N THR A 455 -8.66 -15.63 -9.10
CA THR A 455 -10.06 -15.39 -8.75
C THR A 455 -10.29 -13.99 -8.17
N LYS A 456 -11.54 -13.50 -8.26
CA LYS A 456 -11.97 -12.21 -7.70
C LYS A 456 -11.73 -12.13 -6.20
N GLU A 457 -12.01 -13.23 -5.49
CA GLU A 457 -11.87 -13.36 -4.04
C GLU A 457 -10.41 -13.22 -3.60
N VAL A 458 -9.48 -13.83 -4.34
CA VAL A 458 -8.03 -13.74 -4.05
C VAL A 458 -7.51 -12.33 -4.32
N ALA A 459 -7.96 -11.67 -5.39
CA ALA A 459 -7.62 -10.27 -5.66
C ALA A 459 -8.13 -9.34 -4.54
N LEU A 460 -9.38 -9.52 -4.08
CA LEU A 460 -9.93 -8.76 -2.95
C LEU A 460 -9.18 -9.05 -1.64
N ARG A 461 -8.80 -10.30 -1.38
CA ARG A 461 -8.00 -10.64 -0.21
C ARG A 461 -6.67 -9.92 -0.22
N SER A 462 -5.98 -9.86 -1.37
CA SER A 462 -4.71 -9.14 -1.49
C SER A 462 -4.89 -7.62 -1.28
N PHE A 463 -5.99 -7.05 -1.78
CA PHE A 463 -6.38 -5.67 -1.49
C PHE A 463 -6.52 -5.42 0.04
N TYR A 464 -7.22 -6.28 0.77
CA TYR A 464 -7.33 -6.11 2.23
C TYR A 464 -6.00 -6.31 2.97
N VAL A 465 -5.22 -7.33 2.59
CA VAL A 465 -3.88 -7.56 3.15
C VAL A 465 -2.99 -6.33 3.00
N SER A 466 -3.04 -5.67 1.84
CA SER A 466 -2.25 -4.45 1.60
C SER A 466 -2.67 -3.25 2.47
N ASN A 467 -3.95 -3.13 2.84
CA ASN A 467 -4.42 -2.14 3.80
C ASN A 467 -3.95 -2.44 5.22
N TYR A 468 -4.00 -3.71 5.65
CA TYR A 468 -3.47 -4.11 6.94
C TYR A 468 -1.97 -3.89 7.05
N TYR A 469 -1.23 -4.20 5.98
CA TYR A 469 0.20 -3.90 5.87
C TYR A 469 0.46 -2.41 6.08
N LEU A 470 -0.16 -1.54 5.27
CA LEU A 470 0.10 -0.11 5.38
C LEU A 470 -0.34 0.46 6.73
N GLY A 471 -1.54 0.12 7.20
CA GLY A 471 -2.04 0.59 8.49
C GLY A 471 -1.14 0.21 9.66
N ALA A 472 -0.64 -1.02 9.69
CA ALA A 472 0.27 -1.46 10.74
C ALA A 472 1.64 -0.78 10.66
N ILE A 473 2.18 -0.56 9.45
CA ILE A 473 3.44 0.21 9.27
C ILE A 473 3.29 1.62 9.82
N LEU A 474 2.18 2.30 9.51
CA LEU A 474 1.92 3.65 10.01
C LEU A 474 1.76 3.67 11.53
N ILE A 475 1.06 2.68 12.11
CA ILE A 475 0.95 2.54 13.57
C ILE A 475 2.33 2.29 14.20
N ALA A 476 3.16 1.42 13.61
CA ALA A 476 4.50 1.16 14.10
C ALA A 476 5.36 2.44 14.10
N ILE A 477 5.30 3.23 13.02
CA ILE A 477 5.95 4.55 12.95
C ILE A 477 5.47 5.44 14.09
N ILE A 478 4.16 5.60 14.26
CA ILE A 478 3.59 6.48 15.30
C ILE A 478 4.01 6.02 16.70
N VAL A 479 3.85 4.75 17.03
CA VAL A 479 4.19 4.22 18.36
C VAL A 479 5.68 4.40 18.63
N GLU A 480 6.54 4.04 17.68
CA GLU A 480 7.98 4.07 17.89
C GLU A 480 8.51 5.50 17.97
N THR A 481 8.04 6.41 17.11
CA THR A 481 8.44 7.83 17.17
C THR A 481 7.96 8.54 18.44
N LEU A 482 6.81 8.14 19.00
CA LEU A 482 6.34 8.63 20.30
C LEU A 482 7.12 8.05 21.50
N LEU A 483 7.74 6.87 21.34
CA LEU A 483 8.61 6.29 22.36
C LEU A 483 10.03 6.86 22.30
N LEU A 484 10.44 7.36 21.13
CA LEU A 484 11.75 7.97 20.88
C LEU A 484 11.77 9.48 21.14
N ALA A 485 10.60 10.15 21.12
CA ALA A 485 10.41 11.56 21.46
C ALA A 485 10.42 11.79 22.98
#